data_AF-A0A095TFE8-F1
#
_entry.id   AF-A0A095TFE8-F1
#
_cell.length_a   1.000
_cell.length_b   1.000
_cell.length_c   1.000
_cell.angle_alpha   90.00
_cell.angle_beta   90.00
_cell.angle_gamma   90.00
#
_symmetry.space_group_name_H-M   'P 1'
#
loop_
_entity.id
_entity.type
_entity.pdbx_description
1 polymer ?
#
loop_
_entity_poly.entity_id
_entity_poly.type
_entity_poly.pdbx_seq_one_letter_code
_entity_poly.pdbx_strand_id
1 'polypeptide(L)'
;MKDKDTTQFHLTLPTELHAKIKARAQSHGRSINMEIVRVIDDSFYKMPLSRTDQDEDERLAAEIAEQVREIAVSVIRKNKK
;
A
#
# COMPACT_ATOMS: atom_id res chain seq x y z
N MET A 1 -29.43 -2.38 -6.41
CA MET A 1 -28.16 -2.06 -7.05
C MET A 1 -27.19 -3.17 -6.67
N LYS A 2 -26.70 -3.97 -7.63
CA LYS A 2 -25.67 -4.97 -7.35
C LYS A 2 -24.34 -4.25 -7.48
N ASP A 3 -23.63 -4.07 -6.37
CA ASP A 3 -22.24 -3.61 -6.35
C ASP A 3 -21.42 -4.56 -7.23
N LYS A 4 -21.08 -4.12 -8.45
CA LYS A 4 -20.44 -4.94 -9.49
C LYS A 4 -18.93 -5.13 -9.25
N ASP A 5 -18.37 -4.50 -8.21
CA ASP A 5 -16.92 -4.44 -7.99
C ASP A 5 -16.41 -5.33 -6.85
N THR A 6 -17.28 -6.03 -6.13
CA THR A 6 -16.86 -6.90 -5.01
C THR A 6 -17.24 -8.36 -5.25
N THR A 7 -16.24 -9.25 -5.22
CA THR A 7 -16.44 -10.70 -5.26
C THR A 7 -16.33 -11.29 -3.87
N GLN A 8 -17.28 -12.15 -3.49
CA GLN A 8 -17.20 -12.91 -2.24
C GLN A 8 -16.38 -14.19 -2.44
N PHE A 9 -15.52 -14.50 -1.48
CA PHE A 9 -14.77 -15.74 -1.43
C PHE A 9 -14.75 -16.28 -0.01
N HIS A 10 -14.73 -17.61 0.12
CA HIS A 10 -14.77 -18.30 1.41
C HIS A 10 -13.36 -18.75 1.77
N LEU A 11 -12.89 -18.36 2.96
CA LEU A 11 -11.57 -18.68 3.48
C LEU A 11 -11.68 -19.69 4.63
N THR A 12 -10.88 -20.76 4.54
CA THR A 12 -10.64 -21.65 5.69
C THR A 12 -9.32 -21.26 6.33
N LEU A 13 -9.36 -20.78 7.56
CA LEU A 13 -8.19 -20.35 8.30
C LEU A 13 -7.90 -21.31 9.47
N PRO A 14 -6.63 -21.61 9.78
CA PRO A 14 -6.28 -22.24 11.04
C PRO A 14 -6.81 -21.42 12.22
N THR A 15 -7.27 -22.10 13.27
CA THR A 15 -7.90 -21.46 14.45
C THR A 15 -7.03 -20.37 15.06
N GLU A 16 -5.73 -20.63 15.16
CA GLU A 16 -4.76 -19.68 15.71
C GLU A 16 -4.65 -18.41 14.86
N LEU A 17 -4.63 -18.55 13.53
CA LEU A 17 -4.55 -17.42 12.61
C LEU A 17 -5.82 -16.57 12.66
N HIS A 18 -6.99 -17.21 12.71
CA HIS A 18 -8.26 -16.52 12.87
C HIS A 18 -8.31 -15.71 14.18
N ALA A 19 -7.82 -16.28 15.29
CA ALA A 19 -7.77 -15.58 16.58
C ALA A 19 -6.85 -14.35 16.54
N LYS A 20 -5.66 -14.48 15.91
CA LYS A 20 -4.72 -13.37 15.71
C LYS A 20 -5.34 -12.22 14.89
N ILE A 21 -5.97 -12.54 13.76
CA ILE A 21 -6.63 -11.55 12.90
C ILE A 21 -7.77 -10.87 13.66
N LYS A 22 -8.58 -11.63 14.40
CA LYS A 22 -9.68 -11.08 15.20
C LYS A 22 -9.19 -10.09 16.26
N ALA A 23 -8.16 -10.46 17.02
CA ALA A 23 -7.59 -9.59 18.05
C ALA A 23 -7.00 -8.30 17.45
N ARG A 24 -6.29 -8.41 16.33
CA ARG A 24 -5.72 -7.26 15.62
C ARG A 24 -6.81 -6.34 15.04
N ALA A 25 -7.85 -6.90 14.44
CA ALA A 25 -8.97 -6.13 13.91
C ALA A 25 -9.71 -5.37 15.03
N GLN A 26 -9.94 -6.01 16.18
CA GLN A 26 -10.52 -5.36 17.36
C GLN A 26 -9.67 -4.20 17.88
N SER A 27 -8.36 -4.40 18.01
CA SER A 27 -7.40 -3.36 18.42
C SER A 27 -7.44 -2.15 17.49
N HIS A 28 -7.62 -2.39 16.18
CA HIS A 28 -7.65 -1.34 15.16
C HIS A 28 -9.05 -0.76 14.89
N GLY A 29 -10.08 -1.18 15.64
CA GLY A 29 -11.46 -0.73 15.43
C GLY A 29 -12.05 -1.13 14.07
N ARG A 30 -11.62 -2.26 13.50
CA ARG A 30 -12.00 -2.73 12.16
C ARG A 30 -12.75 -4.06 12.22
N SER A 31 -13.51 -4.35 11.16
CA SER A 31 -14.04 -5.69 10.93
C SER A 31 -12.91 -6.63 10.50
N ILE A 32 -13.09 -7.94 10.74
CA ILE A 32 -12.15 -8.97 10.32
C ILE A 32 -11.91 -8.90 8.81
N ASN A 33 -12.97 -8.74 8.01
CA ASN A 33 -12.85 -8.64 6.55
C ASN A 33 -12.02 -7.42 6.13
N MET A 34 -12.23 -6.25 6.73
CA MET A 34 -11.43 -5.06 6.40
C MET A 34 -9.96 -5.27 6.76
N GLU A 35 -9.66 -5.91 7.90
CA GLU A 35 -8.27 -6.18 8.28
C GLU A 35 -7.61 -7.19 7.32
N ILE A 36 -8.33 -8.24 6.91
CA ILE A 36 -7.83 -9.23 5.94
C ILE A 36 -7.53 -8.55 4.60
N VAL A 37 -8.48 -7.77 4.07
CA VAL A 37 -8.32 -7.06 2.80
C VAL A 37 -7.09 -6.13 2.86
N ARG A 38 -6.97 -5.35 3.93
CA ARG A 38 -5.82 -4.44 4.09
C ARG A 38 -4.49 -5.18 4.17
N VAL A 39 -4.41 -6.27 4.94
CA VAL A 39 -3.16 -7.03 5.05
C VAL A 39 -2.76 -7.63 3.71
N ILE A 40 -3.73 -8.10 2.93
CA ILE A 40 -3.51 -8.61 1.57
C ILE A 40 -3.04 -7.46 0.65
N ASP A 41 -3.70 -6.32 0.68
CA ASP A 41 -3.34 -5.13 -0.13
C ASP A 41 -1.92 -4.62 0.22
N ASP A 42 -1.62 -4.46 1.50
CA ASP A 42 -0.29 -4.13 2.01
C ASP A 42 0.78 -5.16 1.57
N SER A 43 0.39 -6.44 1.40
CA SER A 43 1.32 -7.49 0.98
C SER A 43 1.69 -7.37 -0.50
N PHE A 44 0.75 -6.96 -1.36
CA PHE A 44 1.00 -6.71 -2.78
C PHE A 44 1.85 -5.44 -2.98
N TYR A 45 1.65 -4.42 -2.15
CA TYR A 45 2.51 -3.23 -2.18
C TYR A 45 3.96 -3.55 -1.80
N LYS A 46 4.15 -4.43 -0.81
CA LYS A 46 5.49 -4.84 -0.36
C LYS A 46 6.17 -5.86 -1.27
N MET A 47 5.39 -6.61 -2.03
CA MET A 47 5.87 -7.64 -2.94
C MET A 47 5.14 -7.45 -4.28
N PRO A 48 5.60 -6.50 -5.11
CA PRO A 48 4.98 -6.23 -6.39
C PRO A 48 4.96 -7.52 -7.23
N LEU A 49 3.80 -7.76 -7.86
CA LEU A 49 3.49 -8.99 -8.58
C LEU A 49 4.40 -9.24 -9.79
N SER A 50 5.04 -8.19 -10.31
CA SER A 50 5.99 -8.27 -11.41
C SER A 50 7.21 -7.41 -11.14
N ARG A 51 8.38 -7.90 -11.57
CA ARG A 51 9.65 -7.14 -11.61
C ARG A 51 9.50 -5.84 -12.41
N THR A 52 8.60 -5.81 -13.40
CA THR A 52 8.36 -4.64 -14.25
C THR A 52 7.68 -3.48 -13.52
N ASP A 53 6.74 -3.76 -12.60
CA ASP A 53 6.06 -2.69 -11.85
C ASP A 53 7.01 -2.07 -10.82
N GLN A 54 7.90 -2.88 -10.23
CA GLN A 54 8.96 -2.39 -9.36
C GLN A 54 9.95 -1.49 -10.12
N ASP A 55 10.30 -1.84 -11.38
CA ASP A 55 11.14 -1.01 -12.23
C ASP A 55 10.45 0.31 -12.62
N GLU A 56 9.13 0.32 -12.80
CA GLU A 56 8.35 1.55 -13.09
C GLU A 56 8.26 2.47 -11.87
N ASP A 57 7.93 1.94 -10.70
CA ASP A 57 7.86 2.70 -9.46
C ASP A 57 9.24 3.26 -9.06
N GLU A 58 10.31 2.49 -9.23
CA GLU A 58 11.69 2.93 -8.98
C GLU A 58 12.10 4.04 -9.97
N ARG A 59 11.71 3.92 -11.25
CA ARG A 59 11.93 4.98 -12.25
C ARG A 59 11.16 6.25 -11.92
N LEU A 60 9.89 6.14 -11.55
CA LEU A 60 9.04 7.26 -11.14
C LEU A 60 9.61 7.95 -9.89
N ALA A 61 10.05 7.19 -8.90
CA ALA A 61 10.69 7.71 -7.71
C ALA A 61 11.99 8.48 -8.05
N ALA A 62 12.80 7.95 -8.96
CA ALA A 62 14.02 8.61 -9.43
C ALA A 62 13.71 9.93 -10.16
N GLU A 63 12.68 9.95 -11.00
CA GLU A 63 12.25 11.14 -11.74
C GLU A 63 11.71 12.24 -10.82
N ILE A 64 10.87 11.87 -9.85
CA ILE A 64 10.37 12.77 -8.81
C ILE A 64 11.54 13.32 -7.96
N ALA A 65 12.50 12.48 -7.59
CA ALA A 65 13.66 12.91 -6.80
C ALA A 65 14.49 13.97 -7.54
N GLU A 66 14.67 13.82 -8.85
CA GLU A 66 15.40 14.80 -9.65
C GLU A 66 14.63 16.11 -9.80
N GLN A 67 13.32 16.07 -10.04
CA GLN A 67 12.48 17.27 -10.06
C GLN A 67 12.51 18.02 -8.73
N VAL A 68 12.41 17.30 -7.61
CA VAL A 68 12.51 17.89 -6.27
C VAL A 68 13.88 18.53 -6.05
N ARG A 69 14.95 17.89 -6.52
CA ARG A 69 16.31 18.43 -6.43
C ARG A 69 16.45 19.74 -7.22
N GLU A 70 15.97 19.79 -8.45
CA GLU A 70 15.99 21.00 -9.29
C GLU A 70 15.22 22.15 -8.62
N ILE A 71 14.02 21.86 -8.11
CA ILE A 71 13.20 22.83 -7.39
C ILE A 71 13.97 23.34 -6.17
N ALA A 72 14.53 22.46 -5.35
CA ALA A 72 15.30 22.83 -4.17
C ALA A 72 16.49 23.76 -4.52
N VAL A 73 17.27 23.42 -5.56
CA VAL A 73 18.38 24.26 -6.03
C VAL A 73 17.89 25.64 -6.50
N SER A 74 16.78 25.68 -7.24
CA SER A 74 16.20 26.93 -7.72
C SER A 74 15.75 27.85 -6.58
N VAL A 75 15.13 27.27 -5.54
CA VAL A 75 14.65 27.99 -4.35
C VAL A 75 15.83 28.53 -3.54
N ILE A 76 16.89 27.73 -3.34
CA ILE A 76 18.10 28.16 -2.63
C ILE A 76 18.77 29.33 -3.37
N ARG A 77 18.86 29.27 -4.71
CA ARG A 77 19.43 30.35 -5.51
C ARG A 77 18.62 31.64 -5.42
N LYS A 78 17.29 31.56 -5.37
CA LYS A 78 16.40 32.73 -5.21
C LYS A 78 16.54 33.41 -3.84
N ASN A 79 16.75 32.65 -2.77
CA ASN A 79 16.85 33.18 -1.40
C ASN A 79 18.28 33.61 -1.00
N LYS A 80 19.30 33.33 -1.83
CA LYS A 80 20.69 33.79 -1.63
C LYS A 80 21.03 35.10 -2.35
N LYS A 81 20.09 35.70 -3.08
CA LYS A 81 20.17 37.07 -3.61
C LYS A 81 19.47 38.03 -2.66
#